data_AF-A0A914Y1R5-F1
#
_entry.id   AF-A0A914Y1R5-F1
#
_cell.length_a   1.000
_cell.length_b   1.000
_cell.length_c   1.000
_cell.angle_alpha   90.00
_cell.angle_beta   90.00
_cell.angle_gamma   90.00
#
_symmetry.space_group_name_H-M   'P 1'
#
loop_
_entity.id
_entity.type
_entity.pdbx_description
1 polymer ?
#
loop_
_entity_poly.entity_id
_entity_poly.type
_entity_poly.pdbx_seq_one_letter_code
_entity_poly.pdbx_strand_id
1 'polypeptide(L)'
;MQIFRVSETLTVAAIVIIAAATYFPEYLRARLSAQIMFDMINEKPKIDAMDQNGLTPNIDGNIDLKNVSFSYPNGNRKHLTLNNFSLSVLQGKNIALVGPSGSGKSTVVQLLERFYDIFSGFIAVDKVDIRHLNVPWLRMASSVVGQEPTLFNLTIRENISYGMDKEEDENILMIKIIEAAKLANIHTFIESLPEKYETNIGNKGTQLSGGQRQRIAIARAIIRNPKILLLDEATSGKFF
;
A
#
# COMPACT_ATOMS: atom_id res chain seq x y z
N MET A 1 -24.26 -19.67 -70.09
CA MET A 1 -23.32 -20.15 -69.05
C MET A 1 -22.45 -19.04 -68.46
N GLN A 2 -21.84 -18.15 -69.26
CA GLN A 2 -20.95 -17.09 -68.75
C GLN A 2 -21.65 -16.04 -67.86
N ILE A 3 -22.84 -15.58 -68.24
CA ILE A 3 -23.62 -14.58 -67.46
C ILE A 3 -23.97 -15.09 -66.06
N PHE A 4 -24.31 -16.38 -65.95
CA PHE A 4 -24.63 -17.03 -64.67
C PHE A 4 -23.40 -17.10 -63.75
N ARG A 5 -22.23 -17.48 -64.29
CA ARG A 5 -20.97 -17.47 -63.54
C ARG A 5 -20.62 -16.08 -63.02
N VAL A 6 -20.78 -15.04 -63.85
CA VAL A 6 -20.52 -13.65 -63.44
C VAL A 6 -21.45 -13.23 -62.30
N SER A 7 -22.74 -13.55 -62.40
CA SER A 7 -23.72 -13.26 -61.35
C SER A 7 -23.40 -13.94 -60.03
N GLU A 8 -23.05 -15.23 -60.05
CA GLU A 8 -22.68 -15.97 -58.82
C GLU A 8 -21.38 -15.46 -58.20
N THR A 9 -20.38 -15.11 -59.02
CA THR A 9 -19.15 -14.50 -58.48
C THR A 9 -19.41 -13.16 -57.81
N LEU A 10 -20.35 -12.36 -58.35
CA LEU A 10 -20.72 -11.07 -57.78
C LEU A 10 -21.46 -11.22 -56.44
N THR A 11 -22.37 -12.19 -56.33
CA THR A 11 -23.10 -12.45 -55.07
C THR A 11 -22.17 -12.98 -53.98
N VAL A 12 -21.27 -13.90 -54.30
CA VAL A 12 -20.28 -14.41 -53.35
C VAL A 12 -19.33 -13.29 -52.90
N ALA A 13 -18.86 -12.45 -53.82
CA ALA A 13 -18.03 -11.30 -53.47
C ALA A 13 -18.76 -10.32 -52.52
N ALA A 14 -20.03 -10.03 -52.78
CA ALA A 14 -20.85 -9.17 -51.92
C ALA A 14 -21.02 -9.75 -50.52
N ILE A 15 -21.25 -11.07 -50.39
CA ILE A 15 -21.39 -11.75 -49.09
C ILE A 15 -20.09 -11.64 -48.28
N VAL A 16 -18.92 -11.83 -48.92
CA VAL A 16 -17.61 -11.72 -48.24
C VAL A 16 -17.35 -10.29 -47.75
N ILE A 17 -17.71 -9.27 -48.54
CA ILE A 17 -17.58 -7.86 -48.13
C ILE A 17 -18.47 -7.55 -46.94
N ILE A 18 -19.73 -8.02 -46.94
CA ILE A 18 -20.65 -7.84 -45.80
C ILE A 18 -20.10 -8.54 -44.56
N ALA A 19 -19.61 -9.77 -44.69
CA ALA A 19 -19.00 -10.51 -43.59
C ALA A 19 -17.73 -9.84 -43.05
N ALA A 20 -16.95 -9.15 -43.88
CA ALA A 20 -15.83 -8.33 -43.41
C ALA A 20 -16.31 -7.07 -42.67
N ALA A 21 -17.37 -6.42 -43.18
CA ALA A 21 -17.93 -5.20 -42.59
C ALA A 21 -18.52 -5.41 -41.19
N THR A 22 -19.04 -6.61 -40.88
CA THR A 22 -19.57 -6.91 -39.53
C THR A 22 -18.50 -6.90 -38.44
N TYR A 23 -17.21 -7.03 -38.78
CA TYR A 23 -16.10 -6.90 -37.82
C TYR A 23 -15.72 -5.44 -37.52
N PHE A 24 -16.16 -4.47 -38.32
CA PHE A 24 -15.76 -3.08 -38.15
C PHE A 24 -16.15 -2.48 -36.79
N PRO A 25 -17.36 -2.71 -36.24
CA PRO A 25 -17.70 -2.25 -34.89
C PRO A 25 -16.81 -2.86 -33.80
N GLU A 26 -16.47 -4.14 -33.91
CA GLU A 26 -15.57 -4.81 -32.95
C GLU A 26 -14.13 -4.29 -33.06
N TYR A 27 -13.65 -4.02 -34.28
CA TYR A 27 -12.37 -3.36 -34.48
C TYR A 27 -12.33 -1.98 -33.83
N LEU A 28 -13.38 -1.17 -33.97
CA LEU A 28 -13.46 0.14 -33.31
C LEU A 28 -13.46 0.01 -31.79
N ARG A 29 -14.24 -0.93 -31.23
CA ARG A 29 -14.24 -1.21 -29.79
C ARG A 29 -12.85 -1.65 -29.31
N ALA A 30 -12.21 -2.58 -30.01
CA ALA A 30 -10.88 -3.07 -29.68
C ALA A 30 -9.85 -1.94 -29.72
N ARG A 31 -9.90 -1.06 -30.73
CA ARG A 31 -9.00 0.08 -30.86
C ARG A 31 -9.17 1.09 -29.72
N LEU A 32 -10.41 1.43 -29.35
CA LEU A 32 -10.68 2.35 -28.24
C LEU A 32 -10.24 1.76 -26.90
N SER A 33 -10.53 0.49 -26.65
CA SER A 33 -10.06 -0.22 -25.45
C SER A 33 -8.53 -0.29 -25.39
N ALA A 34 -7.88 -0.57 -26.52
CA ALA A 34 -6.42 -0.59 -26.62
C ALA A 34 -5.82 0.79 -26.32
N GLN A 35 -6.42 1.87 -26.83
CA GLN A 35 -5.97 3.23 -26.52
C GLN A 35 -5.99 3.51 -25.02
N ILE A 36 -7.10 3.20 -24.33
CA ILE A 36 -7.23 3.37 -22.88
C ILE A 36 -6.16 2.55 -22.12
N MET A 37 -5.89 1.31 -22.57
CA MET A 37 -4.84 0.47 -21.98
C MET A 37 -3.44 1.08 -22.19
N PHE A 38 -3.13 1.54 -23.39
CA PHE A 38 -1.83 2.16 -23.67
C PHE A 38 -1.63 3.48 -22.94
N ASP A 39 -2.69 4.29 -22.78
CA ASP A 39 -2.64 5.51 -22.00
C ASP A 39 -2.31 5.20 -20.52
N MET A 40 -2.95 4.18 -19.93
CA MET A 40 -2.63 3.73 -18.56
C MET A 40 -1.22 3.13 -18.43
N ILE A 41 -0.77 2.32 -19.39
CA ILE A 41 0.56 1.70 -19.36
C ILE A 41 1.68 2.73 -19.47
N ASN A 42 1.47 3.78 -20.27
CA ASN A 42 2.48 4.81 -20.51
C ASN A 42 2.49 5.94 -19.47
N GLU A 43 1.51 5.97 -18.56
CA GLU A 43 1.46 6.95 -17.48
C GLU A 43 2.63 6.75 -16.52
N LYS A 44 3.43 7.81 -16.33
CA LYS A 44 4.54 7.80 -15.38
C LYS A 44 4.07 8.31 -14.02
N PRO A 45 4.18 7.50 -12.94
CA PRO A 45 3.78 7.95 -11.62
C PRO A 45 4.71 9.07 -11.13
N LYS A 46 4.14 10.06 -10.42
CA LYS A 46 4.94 11.14 -9.80
C LYS A 46 5.83 10.63 -8.67
N ILE A 47 5.31 9.69 -7.90
CA ILE A 47 6.02 8.98 -6.84
C ILE A 47 6.07 7.53 -7.32
N ASP A 48 7.21 7.13 -7.88
CA ASP A 48 7.43 5.78 -8.34
C ASP A 48 7.85 4.90 -7.15
N ALA A 49 6.99 3.94 -6.79
CA ALA A 49 7.24 3.02 -5.68
C ALA A 49 8.19 1.87 -6.06
N MET A 50 8.51 1.69 -7.35
CA MET A 50 9.42 0.66 -7.86
C MET A 50 10.78 1.24 -8.24
N ASP A 51 10.91 2.56 -8.26
CA ASP A 51 12.19 3.22 -8.51
C ASP A 51 13.19 2.92 -7.38
N GLN A 52 14.36 2.42 -7.77
CA GLN A 52 15.47 2.12 -6.86
C GLN A 52 16.44 3.31 -6.70
N ASN A 53 16.20 4.41 -7.40
CA ASN A 53 16.99 5.63 -7.24
C ASN A 53 16.69 6.35 -5.92
N GLY A 54 17.61 7.23 -5.52
CA GLY A 54 17.52 8.02 -4.29
C GLY A 54 18.52 7.57 -3.23
N LEU A 55 18.52 8.27 -2.09
CA LEU A 55 19.43 8.01 -0.97
C LEU A 55 18.88 6.91 -0.06
N THR A 56 19.77 6.06 0.44
CA THR A 56 19.49 4.99 1.43
C THR A 56 20.39 5.15 2.67
N PRO A 57 20.32 6.29 3.38
CA PRO A 57 21.20 6.57 4.50
C PRO A 57 20.91 5.62 5.68
N ASN A 58 21.90 5.36 6.53
CA ASN A 58 21.58 4.76 7.82
C ASN A 58 20.89 5.82 8.70
N ILE A 59 19.71 5.50 9.24
CA ILE A 59 18.91 6.44 10.03
C ILE A 59 18.80 6.04 11.50
N ASP A 60 18.84 7.06 12.34
CA ASP A 60 18.54 7.01 13.76
C ASP A 60 17.03 7.09 13.99
N GLY A 61 16.29 7.82 13.14
CA GLY A 61 14.83 7.92 13.19
C GLY A 61 14.31 9.24 13.76
N ASN A 62 15.06 10.35 13.67
CA ASN A 62 14.53 11.68 13.95
C ASN A 62 13.65 12.14 12.78
N ILE A 63 12.51 12.76 13.07
CA ILE A 63 11.54 13.23 12.07
C ILE A 63 11.30 14.72 12.27
N ASP A 64 11.42 15.49 11.19
CA ASP A 64 11.14 16.93 11.19
C ASP A 64 10.14 17.27 10.09
N LEU A 65 9.00 17.85 10.47
CA LEU A 65 8.05 18.53 9.59
C LEU A 65 8.15 20.01 9.89
N LYS A 66 8.43 20.85 8.88
CA LYS A 66 8.46 22.31 9.07
C LYS A 66 7.63 23.01 8.01
N ASN A 67 6.73 23.86 8.49
CA ASN A 67 5.86 24.71 7.68
C ASN A 67 5.10 23.93 6.59
N VAL A 68 4.69 22.70 6.91
CA VAL A 68 4.05 21.78 5.97
C VAL A 68 2.63 22.26 5.66
N SER A 69 2.38 22.50 4.37
CA SER A 69 1.02 22.77 3.88
C SER A 69 0.63 21.79 2.78
N PHE A 70 -0.55 21.19 2.91
CA PHE A 70 -1.02 20.09 2.07
C PHE A 70 -2.54 20.10 1.89
N SER A 71 -2.99 19.69 0.70
CA SER A 71 -4.38 19.33 0.38
C SER A 71 -4.39 18.13 -0.57
N TYR A 72 -5.39 17.26 -0.44
CA TYR A 72 -5.51 16.09 -1.31
C TYR A 72 -5.69 16.48 -2.80
N PRO A 73 -5.13 15.71 -3.76
CA PRO A 73 -5.24 16.00 -5.19
C PRO A 73 -6.67 16.10 -5.72
N ASN A 74 -7.58 15.30 -5.17
CA ASN A 74 -9.00 15.25 -5.55
C ASN A 74 -9.85 16.29 -4.80
N GLY A 75 -9.25 17.03 -3.84
CA GLY A 75 -9.91 18.09 -3.09
C GLY A 75 -9.75 19.44 -3.78
N ASN A 76 -10.66 20.37 -3.49
CA ASN A 76 -10.47 21.77 -3.89
C ASN A 76 -9.23 22.32 -3.17
N ARG A 77 -8.19 22.70 -3.92
CA ARG A 77 -6.89 23.20 -3.39
C ARG A 77 -7.01 24.40 -2.45
N LYS A 78 -8.19 25.03 -2.39
CA LYS A 78 -8.51 26.11 -1.45
C LYS A 78 -8.67 25.64 0.01
N HIS A 79 -8.97 24.36 0.25
CA HIS A 79 -9.09 23.80 1.59
C HIS A 79 -7.85 22.98 1.94
N LEU A 80 -6.93 23.63 2.67
CA LEU A 80 -5.73 22.98 3.19
C LEU A 80 -6.09 22.04 4.34
N THR A 81 -5.72 20.76 4.21
CA THR A 81 -5.84 19.77 5.29
C THR A 81 -4.79 20.02 6.38
N LEU A 82 -3.57 20.38 5.97
CA LEU A 82 -2.52 20.88 6.85
C LEU A 82 -2.14 22.29 6.37
N ASN A 83 -2.06 23.24 7.30
CA ASN A 83 -1.71 24.62 7.02
C ASN A 83 -0.58 25.07 7.94
N ASN A 84 0.61 25.26 7.37
CA ASN A 84 1.83 25.66 8.09
C ASN A 84 2.15 24.79 9.32
N PHE A 85 1.93 23.48 9.22
CA PHE A 85 2.12 22.54 10.31
C PHE A 85 3.61 22.26 10.55
N SER A 86 4.03 22.26 11.82
CA SER A 86 5.41 21.91 12.21
C SER A 86 5.41 20.93 13.37
N LEU A 87 6.28 19.93 13.30
CA LEU A 87 6.44 18.89 14.31
C LEU A 87 7.89 18.36 14.25
N SER A 88 8.51 18.18 15.40
CA SER A 88 9.82 17.52 15.51
C SER A 88 9.71 16.35 16.48
N VAL A 89 10.15 15.17 16.04
CA VAL A 89 10.18 13.92 16.81
C VAL A 89 11.61 13.46 16.91
N LEU A 90 12.11 13.29 18.14
CA LEU A 90 13.45 12.76 18.37
C LEU A 90 13.42 11.23 18.42
N GLN A 91 14.54 10.60 18.05
CA GLN A 91 14.72 9.16 18.14
C GLN A 91 14.31 8.62 19.52
N GLY A 92 13.56 7.51 19.52
CA GLY A 92 13.11 6.82 20.74
C GLY A 92 12.06 7.58 21.55
N LYS A 93 11.54 8.71 21.06
CA LYS A 93 10.43 9.43 21.70
C LYS A 93 9.10 9.03 21.06
N ASN A 94 8.10 8.88 21.91
CA ASN A 94 6.72 8.65 21.50
C ASN A 94 5.99 10.00 21.46
N ILE A 95 5.35 10.29 20.34
CA ILE A 95 4.51 11.48 20.18
C ILE A 95 3.11 11.04 19.75
N ALA A 96 2.10 11.65 20.36
CA ALA A 96 0.70 11.43 20.02
C ALA A 96 0.12 12.70 19.40
N LEU A 97 -0.48 12.57 18.21
CA LEU A 97 -1.25 13.64 17.59
C LEU A 97 -2.72 13.47 17.94
N VAL A 98 -3.28 14.43 18.68
CA VAL A 98 -4.67 14.41 19.15
C VAL A 98 -5.41 15.64 18.61
N GLY A 99 -6.64 15.46 18.16
CA GLY A 99 -7.45 16.54 17.59
C GLY A 99 -8.77 16.03 17.02
N PRO A 100 -9.67 16.93 16.62
CA PRO A 100 -10.98 16.57 16.08
C PRO A 100 -10.87 15.77 14.77
N SER A 101 -11.94 15.08 14.38
CA SER A 101 -11.98 14.43 13.07
C SER A 101 -11.75 15.45 11.95
N GLY A 102 -10.99 15.07 10.92
CA GLY A 102 -10.61 15.96 9.81
C GLY A 102 -9.47 16.94 10.10
N SER A 103 -8.84 16.90 11.28
CA SER A 103 -7.72 17.79 11.62
C SER A 103 -6.38 17.44 10.95
N GLY A 104 -6.34 16.43 10.07
CA GLY A 104 -5.13 16.03 9.33
C GLY A 104 -4.19 15.05 10.04
N LYS A 105 -4.59 14.39 11.14
CA LYS A 105 -3.75 13.41 11.87
C LYS A 105 -3.26 12.27 10.98
N SER A 106 -4.18 11.53 10.37
CA SER A 106 -3.87 10.45 9.44
C SER A 106 -3.14 10.95 8.19
N THR A 107 -3.37 12.20 7.80
CA THR A 107 -2.63 12.85 6.71
C THR A 107 -1.14 12.97 7.03
N VAL A 108 -0.75 13.25 8.28
CA VAL A 108 0.67 13.27 8.68
C VAL A 108 1.32 11.90 8.46
N VAL A 109 0.63 10.82 8.85
CA VAL A 109 1.11 9.44 8.62
C VAL A 109 1.28 9.15 7.13
N GLN A 110 0.29 9.53 6.31
CA GLN A 110 0.34 9.33 4.85
C GLN A 110 1.45 10.14 4.17
N LEU A 111 1.77 11.34 4.68
CA LEU A 111 2.86 12.16 4.15
C LEU A 111 4.23 11.59 4.55
N LEU A 112 4.38 11.05 5.77
CA LEU A 112 5.61 10.39 6.21
C LEU A 112 5.91 9.12 5.40
N GLU A 113 4.89 8.34 5.07
CA GLU A 113 4.98 7.17 4.16
C GLU A 113 5.14 7.54 2.67
N ARG A 114 5.20 8.85 2.38
CA ARG A 114 5.30 9.43 1.04
C ARG A 114 4.25 8.85 0.09
N PHE A 115 3.00 8.73 0.56
CA PHE A 115 1.85 8.47 -0.31
C PHE A 115 1.43 9.72 -1.09
N TYR A 116 1.75 10.90 -0.56
CA TYR A 116 1.57 12.17 -1.22
C TYR A 116 2.80 13.04 -0.99
N ASP A 117 3.11 13.90 -1.97
CA ASP A 117 4.05 14.99 -1.78
C ASP A 117 3.33 16.24 -1.24
N ILE A 118 4.05 17.02 -0.45
CA ILE A 118 3.59 18.31 0.09
C ILE A 118 3.61 19.40 -0.98
N PHE A 119 2.80 20.46 -0.81
CA PHE A 119 2.86 21.64 -1.68
C PHE A 119 3.94 22.64 -1.25
N SER A 120 4.12 22.80 0.07
CA SER A 120 5.09 23.71 0.64
C SER A 120 5.56 23.23 2.01
N GLY A 121 6.73 23.72 2.43
CA GLY A 121 7.45 23.24 3.61
C GLY A 121 8.43 22.13 3.26
N PHE A 122 8.86 21.39 4.28
CA PHE A 122 9.68 20.20 4.11
C PHE A 122 9.37 19.14 5.17
N ILE A 123 9.59 17.89 4.81
CA ILE A 123 9.54 16.73 5.71
C ILE A 123 10.88 16.01 5.58
N ALA A 124 11.55 15.77 6.70
CA ALA A 124 12.86 15.15 6.73
C ALA A 124 12.93 14.01 7.74
N VAL A 125 13.70 12.98 7.38
CA VAL A 125 14.15 11.92 8.29
C VAL A 125 15.65 12.11 8.48
N ASP A 126 16.10 12.30 9.72
CA ASP A 126 17.49 12.62 10.08
C ASP A 126 18.12 13.72 9.22
N LYS A 127 17.37 14.82 9.05
CA LYS A 127 17.74 16.02 8.26
C LYS A 127 17.80 15.81 6.75
N VAL A 128 17.50 14.62 6.23
CA VAL A 128 17.38 14.35 4.80
C VAL A 128 15.91 14.45 4.39
N ASP A 129 15.62 15.32 3.42
CA ASP A 129 14.26 15.46 2.89
C ASP A 129 13.76 14.14 2.28
N ILE A 130 12.54 13.73 2.63
CA ILE A 130 11.95 12.46 2.18
C ILE A 130 11.84 12.35 0.66
N ARG A 131 11.84 13.49 -0.06
CA ARG A 131 11.80 13.53 -1.53
C ARG A 131 13.09 13.02 -2.18
N HIS A 132 14.21 13.09 -1.47
CA HIS A 132 15.51 12.60 -1.93
C HIS A 132 15.80 11.16 -1.50
N LEU A 133 15.00 10.62 -0.58
CA LEU A 133 15.13 9.23 -0.13
C LEU A 133 14.53 8.29 -1.17
N ASN A 134 15.11 7.10 -1.27
CA ASN A 134 14.52 6.00 -2.02
C ASN A 134 13.20 5.56 -1.34
N VAL A 135 12.12 5.44 -2.13
CA VAL A 135 10.77 5.17 -1.59
C VAL A 135 10.63 3.76 -1.00
N PRO A 136 11.05 2.67 -1.70
CA PRO A 136 11.11 1.33 -1.09
C PRO A 136 11.87 1.32 0.23
N TRP A 137 13.05 1.93 0.26
CA TRP A 137 13.90 1.98 1.44
C TRP A 137 13.24 2.74 2.60
N LEU A 138 12.63 3.90 2.34
CA LEU A 138 11.92 4.70 3.35
C LEU A 138 10.82 3.85 4.02
N ARG A 139 10.02 3.14 3.24
CA ARG A 139 8.92 2.29 3.71
C ARG A 139 9.36 0.98 4.33
N MET A 140 10.60 0.55 4.08
CA MET A 140 11.22 -0.56 4.79
C MET A 140 11.74 -0.12 6.16
N ALA A 141 12.25 1.12 6.26
CA ALA A 141 12.73 1.69 7.51
C ALA A 141 11.59 2.14 8.45
N SER A 142 10.39 2.39 7.92
CA SER A 142 9.17 2.65 8.68
C SER A 142 8.20 1.46 8.68
N SER A 143 7.24 1.46 9.60
CA SER A 143 6.08 0.56 9.52
C SER A 143 4.84 1.25 10.02
N VAL A 144 3.71 0.95 9.38
CA VAL A 144 2.41 1.57 9.67
C VAL A 144 1.41 0.52 10.14
N VAL A 145 0.70 0.85 11.22
CA VAL A 145 -0.49 0.11 11.67
C VAL A 145 -1.68 1.05 11.52
N GLY A 146 -2.55 0.75 10.55
CA GLY A 146 -3.75 1.53 10.29
C GLY A 146 -4.92 1.21 11.24
N GLN A 147 -5.96 2.04 11.18
CA GLN A 147 -7.19 1.94 11.97
C GLN A 147 -7.89 0.59 11.79
N GLU A 148 -8.10 0.18 10.53
CA GLU A 148 -8.64 -1.13 10.16
C GLU A 148 -7.57 -1.96 9.43
N PRO A 149 -6.85 -2.83 10.15
CA PRO A 149 -5.77 -3.59 9.55
C PRO A 149 -6.30 -4.65 8.60
N THR A 150 -5.81 -4.60 7.36
CA THR A 150 -6.09 -5.61 6.34
C THR A 150 -5.14 -6.79 6.50
N LEU A 151 -5.73 -7.98 6.65
CA LEU A 151 -5.01 -9.25 6.59
C LEU A 151 -5.27 -9.87 5.22
N PHE A 152 -4.23 -10.50 4.67
CA PHE A 152 -4.33 -11.22 3.41
C PHE A 152 -4.97 -12.58 3.64
N ASN A 153 -5.56 -13.13 2.58
CA ASN A 153 -6.07 -14.50 2.54
C ASN A 153 -4.91 -15.51 2.51
N LEU A 154 -4.21 -15.59 3.63
CA LEU A 154 -3.01 -16.36 3.91
C LEU A 154 -3.09 -16.90 5.35
N THR A 155 -2.14 -17.74 5.73
CA THR A 155 -2.00 -18.21 7.12
C THR A 155 -1.63 -17.07 8.08
N ILE A 156 -1.76 -17.30 9.39
CA ILE A 156 -1.28 -16.35 10.42
C ILE A 156 0.22 -16.13 10.28
N ARG A 157 0.99 -17.21 10.07
CA ARG A 157 2.44 -17.15 9.84
C ARG A 157 2.79 -16.18 8.71
N GLU A 158 2.20 -16.41 7.54
CA GLU A 158 2.44 -15.61 6.33
C GLU A 158 1.95 -14.17 6.48
N ASN A 159 0.85 -13.96 7.20
CA ASN A 159 0.39 -12.61 7.50
C ASN A 159 1.36 -11.85 8.40
N ILE A 160 2.01 -12.50 9.38
CA ILE A 160 2.99 -11.82 10.26
C ILE A 160 4.28 -11.55 9.49
N SER A 161 4.83 -12.54 8.79
CA SER A 161 6.09 -12.39 8.03
C SER A 161 5.95 -11.61 6.72
N TYR A 162 4.75 -11.12 6.39
CA TYR A 162 4.51 -10.43 5.14
C TYR A 162 5.41 -9.20 4.97
N GLY A 163 6.20 -9.19 3.89
CA GLY A 163 7.16 -8.13 3.57
C GLY A 163 8.44 -8.15 4.40
N MET A 164 8.73 -9.26 5.07
CA MET A 164 10.11 -9.65 5.37
C MET A 164 10.75 -10.17 4.09
N ASP A 165 12.05 -9.91 3.91
CA ASP A 165 12.83 -10.66 2.93
C ASP A 165 12.81 -12.15 3.32
N LYS A 166 12.85 -13.04 2.33
CA LYS A 166 12.88 -14.48 2.60
C LYS A 166 14.15 -14.80 3.37
N GLU A 167 14.02 -15.02 4.68
CA GLU A 167 15.12 -15.55 5.48
C GLU A 167 15.46 -16.96 4.96
N GLU A 168 16.76 -17.25 4.87
CA GLU A 168 17.23 -18.53 4.33
C GLU A 168 16.88 -19.71 5.25
N ASP A 169 16.65 -19.46 6.55
CA ASP A 169 16.30 -20.48 7.54
C ASP A 169 14.87 -20.28 8.09
N GLU A 170 13.99 -21.23 7.77
CA GLU A 170 12.60 -21.24 8.23
C GLU A 170 12.47 -21.30 9.76
N ASN A 171 13.44 -21.91 10.47
CA ASN A 171 13.41 -21.99 11.93
C ASN A 171 13.65 -20.62 12.56
N ILE A 172 14.61 -19.85 12.02
CA ILE A 172 14.91 -18.49 12.49
C ILE A 172 13.70 -17.59 12.25
N LEU A 173 13.08 -17.69 11.05
CA LEU A 173 11.88 -16.96 10.73
C LEU A 173 10.74 -17.28 11.70
N MET A 174 10.52 -18.56 12.02
CA MET A 174 9.46 -18.96 12.95
C MET A 174 9.71 -18.43 14.37
N ILE A 175 10.95 -18.43 14.85
CA ILE A 175 11.31 -17.85 16.15
C ILE A 175 10.95 -16.35 16.18
N LYS A 176 11.33 -15.59 15.16
CA LYS A 176 11.01 -14.15 15.04
C LYS A 176 9.50 -13.91 14.98
N ILE A 177 8.76 -14.75 14.26
CA ILE A 177 7.29 -14.68 14.20
C ILE A 177 6.68 -14.90 15.59
N ILE A 178 7.17 -15.89 16.35
CA ILE A 178 6.68 -16.18 17.70
C ILE A 178 7.01 -15.01 18.64
N GLU A 179 8.23 -14.46 18.58
CA GLU A 179 8.64 -13.30 19.38
C GLU A 179 7.78 -12.07 19.07
N ALA A 180 7.56 -11.74 17.80
CA ALA A 180 6.69 -10.64 17.38
C ALA A 180 5.23 -10.86 17.84
N ALA A 181 4.72 -12.09 17.75
CA ALA A 181 3.38 -12.43 18.22
C ALA A 181 3.24 -12.34 19.75
N LYS A 182 4.31 -12.62 20.51
CA LYS A 182 4.36 -12.43 21.97
C LYS A 182 4.35 -10.95 22.32
N LEU A 183 5.18 -10.14 21.66
CA LEU A 183 5.22 -8.69 21.84
C LEU A 183 3.88 -8.02 21.52
N ALA A 184 3.17 -8.52 20.50
CA ALA A 184 1.83 -8.06 20.15
C ALA A 184 0.70 -8.66 21.01
N ASN A 185 1.01 -9.50 22.00
CA ASN A 185 0.06 -10.16 22.89
C ASN A 185 -1.03 -10.98 22.15
N ILE A 186 -0.65 -11.73 21.11
CA ILE A 186 -1.56 -12.60 20.33
C ILE A 186 -1.13 -14.06 20.30
N HIS A 187 0.11 -14.37 20.70
CA HIS A 187 0.67 -15.73 20.69
C HIS A 187 -0.22 -16.76 21.41
N THR A 188 -0.72 -16.45 22.61
CA THR A 188 -1.57 -17.37 23.39
C THR A 188 -2.88 -17.71 22.69
N PHE A 189 -3.48 -16.75 21.98
CA PHE A 189 -4.65 -16.99 21.16
C PHE A 189 -4.30 -17.86 19.94
N ILE A 190 -3.19 -17.58 19.26
CA ILE A 190 -2.76 -18.38 18.10
C ILE A 190 -2.54 -19.84 18.53
N GLU A 191 -1.86 -20.09 19.65
CA GLU A 191 -1.64 -21.44 20.18
C GLU A 191 -2.94 -22.16 20.57
N SER A 192 -4.04 -21.44 20.82
CA SER A 192 -5.35 -22.04 21.11
C SER A 192 -6.09 -22.53 19.85
N LEU A 193 -5.65 -22.13 18.66
CA LEU A 193 -6.25 -22.54 17.39
C LEU A 193 -5.79 -23.97 17.01
N PRO A 194 -6.64 -24.77 16.35
CA PRO A 194 -6.28 -26.14 15.95
C PRO A 194 -5.02 -26.23 15.08
N GLU A 195 -4.87 -25.30 14.13
CA GLU A 195 -3.75 -25.23 13.19
C GLU A 195 -2.69 -24.20 13.59
N LYS A 196 -2.85 -23.58 14.77
CA LYS A 196 -1.93 -22.59 15.32
C LYS A 196 -1.56 -21.50 14.29
N TYR A 197 -0.28 -21.34 13.98
CA TYR A 197 0.22 -20.36 13.01
C TYR A 197 -0.11 -20.69 11.55
N GLU A 198 -0.42 -21.95 11.23
CA GLU A 198 -0.86 -22.36 9.90
C GLU A 198 -2.36 -22.12 9.68
N THR A 199 -3.09 -21.67 10.69
CA THR A 199 -4.51 -21.31 10.55
C THR A 199 -4.70 -20.28 9.44
N ASN A 200 -5.55 -20.59 8.47
CA ASN A 200 -5.89 -19.68 7.37
C ASN A 200 -6.94 -18.63 7.80
N ILE A 201 -6.69 -17.35 7.51
CA ILE A 201 -7.52 -16.19 7.90
C ILE A 201 -8.36 -15.64 6.70
N GLY A 202 -8.43 -16.38 5.59
CA GLY A 202 -9.15 -16.00 4.39
C GLY A 202 -10.65 -15.80 4.50
N ASN A 203 -11.29 -15.43 3.38
CA ASN A 203 -12.75 -15.30 3.26
C ASN A 203 -13.55 -16.58 3.61
N LYS A 204 -12.89 -17.75 3.67
CA LYS A 204 -13.46 -19.02 4.15
C LYS A 204 -12.79 -19.54 5.44
N GLY A 205 -11.87 -18.78 6.01
CA GLY A 205 -11.08 -19.14 7.20
C GLY A 205 -11.73 -18.71 8.51
N THR A 206 -10.97 -18.81 9.60
CA THR A 206 -11.44 -18.45 10.95
C THR A 206 -11.72 -16.95 11.03
N GLN A 207 -12.93 -16.58 11.46
CA GLN A 207 -13.27 -15.17 11.70
C GLN A 207 -12.54 -14.67 12.95
N LEU A 208 -11.57 -13.77 12.75
CA LEU A 208 -10.91 -13.06 13.84
C LEU A 208 -11.73 -11.87 14.30
N SER A 209 -11.69 -11.56 15.59
CA SER A 209 -12.21 -10.29 16.11
C SER A 209 -11.37 -9.11 15.61
N GLY A 210 -11.93 -7.89 15.64
CA GLY A 210 -11.20 -6.68 15.25
C GLY A 210 -9.89 -6.50 16.03
N GLY A 211 -9.91 -6.76 17.34
CA GLY A 211 -8.72 -6.68 18.18
C GLY A 211 -7.67 -7.75 17.85
N GLN A 212 -8.07 -8.96 17.48
CA GLN A 212 -7.13 -9.99 17.03
C GLN A 212 -6.47 -9.61 15.71
N ARG A 213 -7.24 -9.10 14.73
CA ARG A 213 -6.68 -8.58 13.48
C ARG A 213 -5.67 -7.46 13.72
N GLN A 214 -5.98 -6.58 14.67
CA GLN A 214 -5.08 -5.50 15.05
C GLN A 214 -3.77 -6.00 15.67
N ARG A 215 -3.82 -6.96 16.59
CA ARG A 215 -2.59 -7.54 17.15
C ARG A 215 -1.75 -8.28 16.10
N ILE A 216 -2.36 -8.96 15.13
CA ILE A 216 -1.62 -9.57 14.01
C ILE A 216 -0.92 -8.50 13.17
N ALA A 217 -1.59 -7.38 12.86
CA ALA A 217 -0.96 -6.27 12.14
C ALA A 217 0.17 -5.60 12.94
N ILE A 218 0.03 -5.52 14.26
CA ILE A 218 1.11 -5.04 15.14
C ILE A 218 2.29 -6.01 15.11
N ALA A 219 2.05 -7.33 15.19
CA ALA A 219 3.13 -8.32 15.04
C ALA A 219 3.83 -8.18 13.68
N ARG A 220 3.09 -7.95 12.59
CA ARG A 220 3.63 -7.66 11.25
C ARG A 220 4.50 -6.40 11.21
N ALA A 221 4.12 -5.35 11.93
CA ALA A 221 4.92 -4.14 12.01
C ALA A 221 6.20 -4.36 12.83
N ILE A 222 6.11 -5.10 13.94
CA ILE A 222 7.24 -5.33 14.86
C ILE A 222 8.30 -6.25 14.24
N ILE A 223 7.91 -7.31 13.53
CA ILE A 223 8.88 -8.29 13.00
C ILE A 223 9.90 -7.68 12.04
N ARG A 224 9.52 -6.60 11.32
CA ARG A 224 10.40 -5.85 10.43
C ARG A 224 11.46 -5.02 11.15
N ASN A 225 11.35 -4.88 12.47
CA ASN A 225 12.23 -4.05 13.30
C ASN A 225 12.42 -2.62 12.75
N PRO A 226 11.33 -1.87 12.51
CA PRO A 226 11.40 -0.55 11.89
C PRO A 226 12.06 0.48 12.81
N LYS A 227 12.75 1.46 12.21
CA LYS A 227 13.29 2.63 12.92
C LYS A 227 12.20 3.63 13.30
N ILE A 228 11.12 3.66 12.52
CA ILE A 228 9.96 4.54 12.71
C ILE A 228 8.70 3.69 12.74
N LEU A 229 7.97 3.71 13.86
CA LEU A 229 6.68 3.03 13.99
C LEU A 229 5.54 4.04 13.99
N LEU A 230 4.66 3.96 13.00
CA LEU A 230 3.50 4.83 12.83
C LEU A 230 2.22 4.08 13.22
N LEU A 231 1.45 4.65 14.13
CA LEU A 231 0.21 4.07 14.65
C LEU A 231 -0.94 5.04 14.36
N ASP A 232 -1.79 4.71 13.40
CA ASP A 232 -2.94 5.53 13.02
C ASP A 232 -4.23 4.96 13.63
N GLU A 233 -4.72 5.62 14.68
CA GLU A 233 -5.87 5.17 15.48
C GLU A 233 -5.78 3.72 15.97
N ALA A 234 -4.54 3.24 16.17
CA ALA A 234 -4.28 1.90 16.61
C ALA A 234 -4.56 1.70 18.11
N THR A 235 -5.75 2.09 18.62
CA THR A 235 -6.20 1.73 19.97
C THR A 235 -7.68 1.96 20.25
N SER A 236 -8.32 0.95 20.86
CA SER A 236 -9.34 1.15 21.90
C SER A 236 -9.08 0.34 23.20
N GLY A 237 -7.88 -0.23 23.41
CA GLY A 237 -7.58 -0.92 24.67
C GLY A 237 -6.09 -1.11 24.97
N LYS A 238 -5.60 -0.40 26.00
CA LYS A 238 -4.35 -0.59 26.77
C LYS A 238 -3.14 -1.12 25.99
N PHE A 239 -2.32 -0.19 25.48
CA PHE A 239 -0.99 -0.46 24.92
C PHE A 239 0.16 0.16 25.74
N PHE A 240 -0.10 0.49 27.01
CA PHE A 240 0.92 0.88 27.98
C PHE A 240 0.78 0.05 29.24
#